data_AF-A0A2P7QW98-F1
#
_entry.id   AF-A0A2P7QW98-F1
#
_cell.length_a   1.000
_cell.length_b   1.000
_cell.length_c   1.000
_cell.angle_alpha   90.00
_cell.angle_beta   90.00
_cell.angle_gamma   90.00
#
_symmetry.space_group_name_H-M   'P 1'
#
loop_
_entity.id
_entity.type
_entity.pdbx_description
1 polymer ?
#
loop_
_entity_poly.entity_id
_entity_poly.type
_entity_poly.pdbx_seq_one_letter_code
_entity_poly.pdbx_strand_id
1 'polypeptide(L)'
;MKVNWAPATKEEVLACIDREWVGIDPALRTALEGYFVEPYLVSWDRYGEVMRAFVVARIGKLVVFFDEIEEDFGTAKEVDGCLLQAAFYGSIVLALRELQRLGTNV
;
A
#
# COMPACT_ATOMS: atom_id res chain seq x y z
N MET A 1 -7.74 4.24 -29.49
CA MET A 1 -6.40 4.58 -28.96
C MET A 1 -6.00 3.43 -28.05
N LYS A 2 -4.96 2.65 -28.36
CA LYS A 2 -4.44 1.65 -27.42
C LYS A 2 -3.69 2.42 -26.33
N VAL A 3 -4.17 2.36 -25.09
CA VAL A 3 -3.39 2.81 -23.95
C VAL A 3 -2.25 1.80 -23.83
N ASN A 4 -1.01 2.27 -23.96
CA ASN A 4 0.15 1.45 -23.64
C ASN A 4 0.19 1.35 -22.11
N TRP A 5 -0.46 0.31 -21.59
CA TRP A 5 -0.37 -0.02 -20.17
C TRP A 5 1.07 -0.42 -19.85
N ALA A 6 1.62 0.18 -18.80
CA ALA A 6 2.93 -0.15 -18.25
C ALA A 6 2.78 -0.28 -16.72
N PRO A 7 3.53 -1.19 -16.08
CA PRO A 7 3.58 -1.28 -14.63
C PRO A 7 4.00 0.05 -13.99
N ALA A 8 3.46 0.35 -12.82
CA ALA A 8 3.81 1.55 -12.08
C ALA A 8 5.29 1.54 -11.68
N THR A 9 5.92 2.69 -11.79
CA THR A 9 7.25 2.96 -11.25
C THR A 9 7.14 3.34 -9.78
N LYS A 10 8.26 3.21 -9.06
CA LYS A 10 8.34 3.64 -7.66
C LYS A 10 8.05 5.14 -7.50
N GLU A 11 8.53 5.93 -8.45
CA GLU A 11 8.33 7.38 -8.50
C GLU A 11 6.84 7.72 -8.65
N GLU A 12 6.09 6.97 -9.46
CA GLU A 12 4.65 7.13 -9.61
C GLU A 12 3.89 6.77 -8.32
N VAL A 13 4.31 5.71 -7.63
CA VAL A 13 3.73 5.34 -6.32
C VAL A 13 3.97 6.45 -5.29
N LEU A 14 5.20 6.96 -5.21
CA LEU A 14 5.53 8.07 -4.31
C LEU A 14 4.71 9.32 -4.64
N ALA A 15 4.53 9.65 -5.92
CA ALA A 15 3.68 10.76 -6.35
C ALA A 15 2.21 10.55 -5.98
N CYS A 16 1.70 9.30 -6.01
CA CYS A 16 0.35 8.99 -5.53
C CYS A 16 0.21 9.22 -4.03
N ILE A 17 1.18 8.73 -3.25
CA ILE A 17 1.23 8.96 -1.80
C ILE A 17 1.24 10.46 -1.52
N ASP A 18 2.15 11.21 -2.15
CA ASP A 18 2.29 12.66 -1.94
C ASP A 18 0.99 13.42 -2.21
N ARG A 19 0.27 13.08 -3.29
CA ARG A 19 -1.02 13.69 -3.62
C ARG A 19 -2.06 13.48 -2.51
N GLU A 20 -2.16 12.27 -1.98
CA GLU A 20 -3.09 11.96 -0.90
C GLU A 20 -2.62 12.47 0.48
N TRP A 21 -1.32 12.75 0.61
CA TRP A 21 -0.73 13.28 1.83
C TRP A 21 -0.96 14.79 2.01
N VAL A 22 -1.38 15.51 0.95
CA VAL A 22 -1.68 16.94 1.02
C VAL A 22 -2.91 17.20 1.88
N GLY A 23 -2.78 18.14 2.82
CA GLY A 23 -3.91 18.60 3.65
C GLY A 23 -4.29 17.65 4.79
N ILE A 24 -3.51 16.58 5.01
CA ILE A 24 -3.64 15.73 6.19
C ILE A 24 -3.33 16.54 7.44
N ASP A 25 -4.15 16.34 8.47
CA ASP A 25 -3.93 16.93 9.80
C ASP A 25 -2.49 16.63 10.29
N PRO A 26 -1.72 17.62 10.78
CA PRO A 26 -0.32 17.42 11.16
C PRO A 26 -0.12 16.37 12.26
N ALA A 27 -1.06 16.22 13.21
CA ALA A 27 -0.95 15.22 14.27
C ALA A 27 -1.21 13.82 13.72
N LEU A 28 -2.22 13.66 12.86
CA LEU A 28 -2.47 12.41 12.15
C LEU A 28 -1.28 12.01 11.27
N ARG A 29 -0.73 12.97 10.53
CA ARG A 29 0.45 12.80 9.68
C ARG A 29 1.63 12.26 10.50
N THR A 30 1.98 12.93 11.59
CA THR A 30 3.06 12.50 12.50
C THR A 30 2.83 11.09 13.04
N ALA A 31 1.57 10.74 13.36
CA ALA A 31 1.23 9.43 13.91
C ALA A 31 1.36 8.28 12.89
N LEU A 32 1.16 8.56 11.60
CA LEU A 32 1.18 7.56 10.53
C LEU A 32 2.52 7.48 9.78
N GLU A 33 3.29 8.58 9.76
CA GLU A 33 4.54 8.66 9.00
C GLU A 33 5.57 7.60 9.43
N GLY A 34 5.58 7.22 10.71
CA GLY A 34 6.49 6.21 11.24
C GLY A 34 6.31 4.80 10.66
N TYR A 35 5.23 4.53 9.94
CA TYR A 35 4.98 3.22 9.33
C TYR A 35 5.50 3.12 7.89
N PHE A 36 5.82 4.24 7.23
CA PHE A 36 6.30 4.18 5.86
C PHE A 36 7.63 3.43 5.77
N VAL A 37 7.77 2.72 4.66
CA VAL A 37 9.01 2.05 4.27
C VAL A 37 9.37 2.52 2.87
N GLU A 38 10.64 2.37 2.50
CA GLU A 38 11.05 2.60 1.13
C GLU A 38 10.28 1.63 0.21
N PRO A 39 9.54 2.10 -0.81
CA PRO A 39 8.68 1.19 -1.56
C PRO A 39 9.44 0.06 -2.25
N TYR A 40 8.93 -1.16 -2.14
CA TYR A 40 9.47 -2.36 -2.79
C TYR A 40 8.37 -3.26 -3.34
N LEU A 41 8.72 -4.02 -4.37
CA LEU A 41 7.79 -4.95 -5.02
C LEU A 41 7.69 -6.27 -4.26
N VAL A 42 6.46 -6.75 -4.15
CA VAL A 42 6.12 -8.09 -3.66
C VAL A 42 5.21 -8.79 -4.65
N SER A 43 5.18 -10.11 -4.56
CA SER A 43 4.20 -10.92 -5.29
C SER A 43 2.84 -10.88 -4.58
N TRP A 44 1.78 -11.10 -5.34
CA TRP A 44 0.44 -11.19 -4.81
C TRP A 44 -0.38 -12.15 -5.68
N ASP A 45 -0.92 -13.21 -5.08
CA ASP A 45 -1.85 -14.10 -5.76
C ASP A 45 -3.25 -13.45 -5.78
N ARG A 46 -3.68 -13.03 -6.96
CA ARG A 46 -5.02 -12.49 -7.20
C ARG A 46 -5.69 -13.39 -8.25
N TYR A 47 -6.70 -14.14 -7.81
CA TYR A 47 -7.49 -15.03 -8.67
C TYR A 47 -6.67 -16.10 -9.43
N GLY A 48 -5.57 -16.59 -8.84
CA GLY A 48 -4.71 -17.60 -9.46
C GLY A 48 -3.68 -17.03 -10.45
N GLU A 49 -3.61 -15.70 -10.57
CA GLU A 49 -2.55 -15.00 -11.29
C GLU A 49 -1.58 -14.35 -10.30
N VAL A 50 -0.28 -14.48 -10.59
CA VAL A 50 0.77 -13.81 -9.81
C VAL A 50 0.90 -12.38 -10.28
N MET A 51 0.35 -11.49 -9.48
CA MET A 51 0.43 -10.05 -9.65
C MET A 51 1.59 -9.48 -8.83
N ARG A 52 1.87 -8.20 -9.05
CA ARG A 52 2.83 -7.44 -8.24
C ARG A 52 2.13 -6.25 -7.62
N ALA A 53 2.60 -5.88 -6.44
CA ALA A 53 2.16 -4.69 -5.73
C ALA A 53 3.37 -4.05 -5.04
N PHE A 54 3.32 -2.74 -4.83
CA PHE A 54 4.32 -2.05 -4.03
C PHE A 54 3.90 -2.04 -2.58
N VAL A 55 4.74 -2.55 -1.67
CA VAL A 55 4.57 -2.29 -0.24
C VAL A 55 5.13 -0.91 0.07
N VAL A 56 4.34 -0.10 0.77
CA VAL A 56 4.67 1.31 1.08
C VAL A 56 4.69 1.61 2.58
N ALA A 57 4.04 0.78 3.40
CA ALA A 57 4.11 0.88 4.86
C ALA A 57 4.02 -0.49 5.55
N ARG A 58 4.49 -0.60 6.80
CA ARG A 58 4.57 -1.88 7.51
C ARG A 58 4.47 -1.77 9.05
N ILE A 59 3.79 -2.74 9.65
CA ILE A 59 3.87 -3.09 11.08
C ILE A 59 4.03 -4.61 11.21
N GLY A 60 5.23 -5.09 11.55
CA GLY A 60 5.51 -6.52 11.60
C GLY A 60 5.29 -7.20 10.24
N LYS A 61 4.34 -8.13 10.16
CA LYS A 61 3.93 -8.80 8.90
C LYS A 61 2.75 -8.11 8.20
N LEU A 62 2.12 -7.13 8.83
CA LEU A 62 1.04 -6.37 8.20
C LEU A 62 1.64 -5.24 7.38
N VAL A 63 1.13 -5.04 6.18
CA VAL A 63 1.63 -4.05 5.24
C VAL A 63 0.49 -3.26 4.62
N VAL A 64 0.81 -2.04 4.18
CA VAL A 64 0.01 -1.33 3.18
C VAL A 64 0.68 -1.51 1.83
N PHE A 65 -0.12 -1.87 0.84
CA PHE A 65 0.32 -2.01 -0.55
C PHE A 65 -0.44 -1.06 -1.48
N PHE A 66 0.16 -0.77 -2.62
CA PHE A 66 -0.44 -0.07 -3.75
C PHE A 66 -0.67 -1.06 -4.90
N ASP A 67 -1.92 -1.16 -5.35
CA ASP A 67 -2.34 -1.91 -6.54
C ASP A 67 -2.14 -1.03 -7.78
N GLU A 68 -1.21 -1.40 -8.65
CA GLU A 68 -0.90 -0.64 -9.86
C GLU A 68 -1.98 -0.69 -10.95
N ILE A 69 -2.91 -1.63 -10.86
CA ILE A 69 -3.99 -1.79 -11.85
C ILE A 69 -5.16 -0.87 -11.52
N GLU A 70 -5.58 -0.88 -10.26
CA GLU A 70 -6.71 -0.08 -9.78
C GLU A 70 -6.26 1.30 -9.28
N GLU A 71 -4.94 1.53 -9.14
CA GLU A 71 -4.33 2.70 -8.49
C GLU A 71 -4.82 2.92 -7.04
N ASP A 72 -5.08 1.82 -6.33
CA ASP A 72 -5.71 1.82 -5.00
C ASP A 72 -4.75 1.33 -3.91
N PHE A 73 -4.96 1.83 -2.69
CA PHE A 73 -4.25 1.36 -1.51
C PHE A 73 -5.03 0.29 -0.74
N GLY A 74 -4.31 -0.71 -0.26
CA GLY A 74 -4.85 -1.84 0.50
C GLY A 74 -3.99 -2.25 1.68
N THR A 75 -4.53 -3.08 2.57
CA THR A 75 -3.75 -3.77 3.61
C THR A 75 -3.67 -5.26 3.30
N ALA A 76 -2.56 -5.89 3.69
CA ALA A 76 -2.36 -7.32 3.54
C ALA A 76 -1.39 -7.84 4.61
N LYS A 77 -1.31 -9.16 4.74
CA LYS A 77 -0.23 -9.83 5.45
C LYS A 77 0.84 -10.27 4.45
N GLU A 78 2.07 -9.84 4.66
CA GLU A 78 3.20 -10.31 3.87
C GLU A 78 3.84 -11.55 4.51
N VAL A 79 3.97 -12.61 3.71
CA VAL A 79 4.65 -13.85 4.08
C VAL A 79 5.54 -14.25 2.90
N ASP A 80 6.84 -14.35 3.15
CA ASP A 80 7.85 -14.78 2.17
C ASP A 80 7.79 -14.01 0.83
N GLY A 81 7.56 -12.69 0.91
CA GLY A 81 7.46 -11.81 -0.26
C GLY A 81 6.16 -11.95 -1.05
N CYS A 82 5.13 -12.56 -0.46
CA CYS A 82 3.79 -12.69 -1.02
C CYS A 82 2.73 -12.03 -0.13
N LEU A 83 1.82 -11.26 -0.73
CA LEU A 83 0.67 -10.68 -0.06
C LEU A 83 -0.46 -11.71 0.08
N LEU A 84 -0.97 -11.84 1.30
CA LEU A 84 -2.10 -12.68 1.67
C LEU A 84 -3.18 -11.83 2.34
N GLN A 85 -4.44 -12.26 2.21
CA GLN A 85 -5.59 -11.64 2.90
C GLN A 85 -5.73 -10.14 2.59
N ALA A 86 -5.57 -9.78 1.31
CA ALA A 86 -5.65 -8.39 0.87
C ALA A 86 -7.06 -7.79 1.07
N ALA A 87 -7.10 -6.56 1.55
CA ALA A 87 -8.31 -5.72 1.65
C ALA A 87 -8.00 -4.32 1.09
N PHE A 88 -8.95 -3.72 0.36
CA PHE A 88 -8.76 -2.45 -0.33
C PHE A 88 -9.53 -1.33 0.37
N TYR A 89 -8.92 -0.14 0.38
CA TYR A 89 -9.48 1.05 1.05
C TYR A 89 -9.53 2.26 0.11
N GLY A 90 -8.99 2.15 -1.10
CA GLY A 90 -8.80 3.25 -2.03
C GLY A 90 -7.67 4.18 -1.59
N SER A 91 -7.84 4.83 -0.44
CA SER A 91 -6.89 5.83 0.07
C SER A 91 -5.76 5.27 0.94
N ILE A 92 -4.54 5.80 0.77
CA ILE A 92 -3.38 5.50 1.62
C ILE A 92 -3.65 5.80 3.09
N VAL A 93 -4.40 6.87 3.37
CA VAL A 93 -4.71 7.31 4.73
C VAL A 93 -5.62 6.32 5.43
N LEU A 94 -6.64 5.81 4.72
CA LEU A 94 -7.54 4.79 5.25
C LEU A 94 -6.78 3.47 5.46
N ALA A 95 -5.94 3.07 4.51
CA ALA A 95 -5.12 1.87 4.62
C ALA A 95 -4.14 1.95 5.81
N LEU A 96 -3.49 3.10 6.04
CA LEU A 96 -2.57 3.30 7.17
C LEU A 96 -3.27 3.30 8.53
N ARG A 97 -4.46 3.91 8.62
CA ARG A 97 -5.27 3.85 9.85
C ARG A 97 -5.69 2.43 10.17
N GLU A 98 -6.03 1.65 9.15
CA GLU A 98 -6.35 0.24 9.33
C GLU A 98 -5.13 -0.58 9.71
N LEU A 99 -3.97 -0.33 9.07
CA LEU A 99 -2.70 -0.94 9.45
C LEU A 99 -2.42 -0.75 10.94
N GLN A 100 -2.54 0.49 11.43
CA GLN A 100 -2.38 0.82 12.84
C GLN A 100 -3.40 0.07 13.72
N ARG A 101 -4.68 0.08 13.35
CA ARG A 101 -5.74 -0.63 14.08
C ARG A 101 -5.45 -2.12 14.19
N LEU A 102 -5.03 -2.77 13.11
CA LEU A 102 -4.70 -4.19 13.08
C LEU A 102 -3.43 -4.48 13.89
N GLY A 103 -2.40 -3.64 13.77
CA GLY A 103 -1.13 -3.79 14.49
C GLY A 103 -1.23 -3.60 16.00
N THR A 104 -2.25 -2.91 16.51
CA THR A 104 -2.48 -2.72 17.95
C THR A 104 -3.22 -3.90 18.59
N ASN A 105 -3.75 -4.82 17.78
CA ASN A 105 -4.46 -6.04 18.23
C ASN A 105 -3.59 -7.31 18.18
N VAL A 106 -2.27 -7.17 17.95
CA VAL A 106 -1.29 -8.27 17.87
C VAL A 106 -0.47 -8.37 19.15
#